data_AF-A0A937CDY1-F1
#
_entry.id   AF-A0A937CDY1-F1
#
_cell.length_a   1.000
_cell.length_b   1.000
_cell.length_c   1.000
_cell.angle_alpha   90.00
_cell.angle_beta   90.00
_cell.angle_gamma   90.00
#
_symmetry.space_group_name_H-M   'P 1'
#
loop_
_entity.id
_entity.type
_entity.pdbx_description
1 polymer ?
#
loop_
_entity_poly.entity_id
_entity_poly.type
_entity_poly.pdbx_seq_one_letter_code
_entity_poly.pdbx_strand_id
1 'polypeptide(L)'
;MKRINNTLLCLLVILFLYSCSQNETKQKELELKERELTLKEKEFALKQQDTVSKQSQTQTTEADTKQKVSTIPVEHINSLYREIVQNWLLDKPGWRPGVENDAYEGATNEGREFLKGEIKSMTNHPFYVAADLNKNGKEDFIIMLVKKVGKMNKFAIAIFNSAYEQLKPNPAFYTENVSDGEFIYWEGNDLLLSPPASHGALIKPHGKSYVFQFASEEE
;
A
#
# COMPACT_ATOMS: atom_id res chain seq x y z
N MET A 1 -51.54 28.28 46.43
CA MET A 1 -50.07 28.47 46.44
C MET A 1 -49.41 27.10 46.67
N LYS A 2 -48.86 26.48 45.62
CA LYS A 2 -48.16 25.19 45.71
C LYS A 2 -46.74 25.43 46.23
N ARG A 3 -46.41 24.85 47.39
CA ARG A 3 -45.03 24.83 47.90
C ARG A 3 -44.20 23.97 46.97
N ILE A 4 -43.31 24.58 46.19
CA ILE A 4 -42.29 23.85 45.43
C ILE A 4 -41.38 23.19 46.47
N ASN A 5 -41.29 21.86 46.42
CA ASN A 5 -40.45 21.09 47.32
C ASN A 5 -38.98 21.45 47.06
N ASN A 6 -38.29 21.99 48.08
CA ASN A 6 -36.87 22.35 48.02
C ASN A 6 -35.99 21.19 47.52
N THR A 7 -36.42 19.94 47.71
CA THR A 7 -35.74 18.73 47.20
C THR A 7 -35.64 18.70 45.67
N LEU A 8 -36.68 19.14 44.96
CA LEU A 8 -36.69 19.18 43.50
C LEU A 8 -35.73 20.25 42.96
N LEU A 9 -35.63 21.39 43.65
CA LEU A 9 -34.70 22.46 43.31
C LEU A 9 -33.25 22.01 43.50
N CYS A 10 -32.93 21.33 44.60
CA CYS A 10 -31.59 20.78 44.82
C CYS A 10 -31.19 19.77 43.75
N LEU A 11 -32.11 18.92 43.31
CA LEU A 11 -31.83 17.87 42.30
C LEU A 11 -31.56 18.49 40.91
N LEU A 12 -32.28 19.55 40.55
CA LEU A 12 -32.03 20.30 39.32
C LEU A 12 -30.67 21.01 39.31
N VAL A 13 -30.24 21.57 40.46
CA VAL A 13 -28.92 22.22 40.58
C VAL A 13 -27.79 21.19 40.41
N ILE A 14 -27.92 20.00 41.00
CA ILE A 14 -26.91 18.93 40.88
C ILE A 14 -26.78 18.47 39.41
N LEU A 15 -27.90 18.30 38.70
CA LEU A 15 -27.89 17.91 37.28
C LEU A 15 -27.24 18.98 36.38
N PHE A 16 -27.48 20.27 36.67
CA PHE A 16 -26.84 21.37 35.94
C PHE A 16 -25.32 21.40 36.17
N LEU A 17 -24.87 21.19 37.40
CA LEU A 17 -23.43 21.16 37.72
C LEU A 17 -22.71 19.97 37.06
N TYR A 18 -23.37 18.81 36.95
CA TYR A 18 -22.80 17.64 36.28
C TYR A 18 -22.62 17.85 34.76
N SER A 19 -23.52 18.63 34.15
CA SER A 19 -23.53 18.91 32.71
C SER A 19 -22.37 19.82 32.28
N CYS A 20 -21.98 20.78 33.13
CA CYS A 20 -20.85 21.67 32.87
C CYS A 20 -19.48 20.95 32.92
N SER A 21 -19.33 19.92 33.75
CA SER A 21 -18.04 19.22 33.94
C SER A 21 -17.64 18.32 32.76
N GLN A 22 -18.61 17.76 32.03
CA GLN A 22 -18.30 16.90 30.87
C GLN A 22 -17.80 17.68 29.64
N ASN A 23 -18.20 18.94 29.49
CA ASN A 23 -17.87 19.72 28.30
C ASN A 23 -16.38 20.09 28.25
N GLU A 24 -15.80 20.49 29.39
CA GLU A 24 -14.37 20.82 29.47
C GLU A 24 -13.46 19.62 29.17
N THR A 25 -13.89 18.42 29.57
CA THR A 25 -13.09 17.20 29.35
C THR A 25 -13.04 16.82 27.87
N LYS A 26 -14.17 16.91 27.18
CA LYS A 26 -14.25 16.64 25.72
C LYS A 26 -13.49 17.67 24.91
N GLN A 27 -13.54 18.94 25.31
CA GLN A 27 -12.80 20.00 24.64
C GLN A 27 -11.28 19.81 24.78
N LYS A 28 -10.79 19.41 25.96
CA LYS A 28 -9.38 19.08 26.18
C LYS A 28 -8.94 17.84 25.39
N GLU A 29 -9.78 16.81 25.29
CA GLU A 29 -9.46 15.62 24.48
C GLU A 29 -9.35 15.95 22.99
N LEU A 30 -10.22 16.84 22.49
CA LEU A 30 -10.23 17.25 21.10
C LEU A 30 -8.99 18.11 20.76
N GLU A 31 -8.62 19.05 21.64
CA GLU A 31 -7.39 19.84 21.49
C GLU A 31 -6.14 18.95 21.52
N LEU A 32 -6.14 17.89 22.35
CA LEU A 32 -5.02 16.94 22.41
C LEU A 32 -4.87 16.15 21.10
N LYS A 33 -5.98 15.73 20.48
CA LYS A 33 -5.98 15.04 19.18
C LYS A 33 -5.51 15.94 18.04
N GLU A 34 -5.92 17.21 18.02
CA GLU A 34 -5.45 18.18 17.02
C GLU A 34 -3.94 18.44 17.15
N ARG A 35 -3.41 18.54 18.38
CA ARG A 35 -1.96 18.65 18.62
C ARG A 35 -1.20 17.40 18.21
N GLU A 36 -1.75 16.21 18.43
CA GLU A 36 -1.12 14.95 18.00
C GLU A 36 -1.04 14.84 16.46
N LEU A 37 -2.11 15.22 15.76
CA LEU A 37 -2.12 15.29 14.30
C LEU A 37 -1.08 16.28 13.77
N THR A 38 -1.02 17.47 14.36
CA THR A 38 -0.05 18.50 13.97
C THR A 38 1.41 18.05 14.20
N LEU A 39 1.67 17.31 15.28
CA LEU A 39 2.99 16.73 15.54
C LEU A 39 3.36 15.65 14.52
N LYS A 40 2.42 14.76 14.15
CA LYS A 40 2.64 13.74 13.11
C LYS A 40 2.91 14.37 11.74
N GLU A 41 2.18 15.41 11.35
CA GLU A 41 2.43 16.14 10.09
C GLU A 41 3.81 16.81 10.10
N LYS A 42 4.23 17.43 11.22
CA LYS A 42 5.56 18.02 11.35
C LYS A 42 6.68 16.99 11.32
N GLU A 43 6.51 15.84 11.98
CA GLU A 43 7.48 14.75 11.94
C GLU A 43 7.63 14.21 10.52
N PHE A 44 6.53 14.09 9.78
CA PHE A 44 6.54 13.69 8.39
C PHE A 44 7.26 14.70 7.48
N ALA A 45 7.02 16.00 7.68
CA ALA A 45 7.72 17.06 6.95
C ALA A 45 9.24 17.08 7.24
N LEU A 46 9.64 16.85 8.49
CA LEU A 46 11.05 16.75 8.87
C LEU A 46 11.74 15.54 8.21
N LYS A 47 11.08 14.37 8.20
CA LYS A 47 11.61 13.17 7.53
C LYS A 47 11.79 13.38 6.02
N GLN A 48 10.92 14.16 5.38
CA GLN A 48 11.11 14.54 3.97
C GLN A 48 12.32 15.47 3.76
N GLN A 49 12.52 16.48 4.62
CA GLN A 49 13.67 17.39 4.51
C GLN A 49 15.02 16.71 4.80
N ASP A 50 15.07 15.79 5.75
CA ASP A 50 16.27 15.00 6.05
C ASP A 50 16.67 14.08 4.89
N THR A 51 15.68 13.61 4.12
CA THR A 51 15.91 12.77 2.94
C THR A 51 16.46 13.60 1.77
N VAL A 52 16.07 14.87 1.64
CA VAL A 52 16.57 15.79 0.60
C VAL A 52 17.97 16.33 0.94
N SER A 53 18.28 16.58 2.21
CA SER A 53 19.57 17.16 2.63
C SER A 53 20.75 16.17 2.61
N LYS A 54 20.49 14.86 2.65
CA LYS A 54 21.54 13.81 2.62
C LYS A 54 22.08 13.45 1.24
N GLN A 55 21.56 14.05 0.14
CA GLN A 55 22.03 13.75 -1.22
C GLN A 55 23.22 14.59 -1.72
N SER A 56 23.70 15.60 -0.97
CA SER A 56 24.71 16.55 -1.47
C SER A 56 26.13 16.40 -0.91
N GLN A 57 26.45 15.44 -0.05
CA GLN A 57 27.83 15.26 0.43
C GLN A 57 28.17 13.79 0.68
N THR A 58 28.58 13.04 -0.35
CA THR A 58 29.67 12.05 -0.22
C THR A 58 30.25 11.69 -1.59
N GLN A 59 31.35 12.35 -1.96
CA GLN A 59 32.41 11.76 -2.78
C GLN A 59 33.58 11.48 -1.84
N THR A 60 34.06 10.23 -1.79
CA THR A 60 35.48 9.78 -1.76
C THR A 60 35.53 8.32 -1.29
N THR A 61 35.99 7.45 -2.20
CA THR A 61 36.60 6.09 -2.11
C THR A 61 36.34 5.16 -0.92
N GLU A 62 35.72 4.01 -1.20
CA GLU A 62 36.32 2.65 -1.28
C GLU A 62 35.40 1.52 -0.76
N ALA A 63 35.08 0.61 -1.68
CA ALA A 63 34.66 -0.80 -1.52
C ALA A 63 33.70 -1.18 -0.37
N ASP A 64 32.40 -0.99 -0.57
CA ASP A 64 31.44 -2.09 -0.35
C ASP A 64 30.15 -1.82 -1.15
N THR A 65 29.58 -2.87 -1.74
CA THR A 65 28.52 -2.76 -2.76
C THR A 65 27.17 -2.45 -2.11
N LYS A 66 26.97 -1.22 -1.63
CA LYS A 66 25.64 -0.69 -1.30
C LYS A 66 24.93 -0.33 -2.60
N GLN A 67 24.15 -1.29 -3.08
CA GLN A 67 23.20 -1.15 -4.17
C GLN A 67 22.37 0.11 -3.92
N LYS A 68 22.62 1.15 -4.72
CA LYS A 68 21.89 2.42 -4.72
C LYS A 68 20.41 2.08 -4.88
N VAL A 69 19.65 2.19 -3.78
CA VAL A 69 18.20 1.98 -3.78
C VAL A 69 17.64 3.01 -4.76
N SER A 70 17.33 2.54 -5.97
CA SER A 70 16.74 3.34 -7.02
C SER A 70 15.47 3.96 -6.46
N THR A 71 15.38 5.29 -6.41
CA THR A 71 14.14 5.98 -6.09
C THR A 71 13.11 5.58 -7.13
N ILE A 72 12.11 4.79 -6.73
CA ILE A 72 11.15 4.19 -7.64
C ILE A 72 10.13 5.28 -8.01
N PRO A 73 10.05 5.72 -9.28
CA PRO A 73 9.02 6.66 -9.70
C PRO A 73 7.76 5.84 -9.98
N VAL A 74 6.94 5.61 -8.95
CA VAL A 74 5.58 5.08 -9.18
C VAL A 74 4.61 6.12 -8.69
N GLU A 75 4.30 7.07 -9.57
CA GLU A 75 3.27 8.09 -9.36
C GLU A 75 1.93 7.47 -8.95
N HIS A 76 1.71 6.21 -9.32
CA HIS A 76 0.48 5.46 -9.08
C HIS A 76 0.41 4.70 -7.75
N ILE A 77 1.50 4.63 -6.97
CA ILE A 77 1.50 3.94 -5.66
C ILE A 77 1.36 4.97 -4.54
N ASN A 78 0.39 4.74 -3.65
CA ASN A 78 0.21 5.50 -2.42
C ASN A 78 1.54 5.64 -1.65
N SER A 79 1.84 6.82 -1.11
CA SER A 79 3.11 7.09 -0.42
C SER A 79 3.39 6.13 0.74
N LEU A 80 2.36 5.76 1.51
CA LEU A 80 2.47 4.79 2.61
C LEU A 80 2.88 3.40 2.09
N TYR A 81 2.21 2.91 1.04
CA TYR A 81 2.52 1.58 0.46
C TYR A 81 3.89 1.56 -0.19
N ARG A 82 4.32 2.68 -0.78
CA ARG A 82 5.68 2.84 -1.30
C ARG A 82 6.72 2.68 -0.18
N GLU A 83 6.51 3.32 0.98
CA GLU A 83 7.41 3.21 2.13
C GLU A 83 7.46 1.76 2.66
N ILE A 84 6.31 1.12 2.82
CA ILE A 84 6.20 -0.30 3.22
C ILE A 84 7.02 -1.19 2.29
N VAL A 85 6.81 -1.07 0.98
CA VAL A 85 7.50 -1.88 -0.03
C VAL A 85 9.00 -1.59 -0.02
N GLN A 86 9.42 -0.32 0.05
CA GLN A 86 10.83 0.05 0.10
C GLN A 86 11.53 -0.55 1.32
N ASN A 87 10.91 -0.47 2.50
CA ASN A 87 11.46 -1.04 3.73
C ASN A 87 11.56 -2.56 3.67
N TRP A 88 10.55 -3.23 3.11
CA TRP A 88 10.57 -4.68 2.94
C TRP A 88 11.61 -5.13 1.89
N LEU A 89 11.79 -4.36 0.82
CA LEU A 89 12.78 -4.64 -0.23
C LEU A 89 14.23 -4.47 0.22
N LEU A 90 14.51 -3.81 1.36
CA LEU A 90 15.86 -3.73 1.93
C LEU A 90 16.48 -5.12 2.16
N ASP A 91 15.66 -6.14 2.43
CA ASP A 91 16.11 -7.53 2.64
C ASP A 91 16.05 -8.38 1.35
N LYS A 92 15.71 -7.78 0.20
CA LYS A 92 15.49 -8.48 -1.09
C LYS A 92 16.33 -7.87 -2.21
N PRO A 93 17.66 -8.10 -2.22
CA PRO A 93 18.56 -7.47 -3.17
C PRO A 93 18.21 -7.78 -4.63
N GLY A 94 18.18 -6.72 -5.43
CA GLY A 94 17.88 -6.74 -6.86
C GLY A 94 16.40 -6.72 -7.23
N TRP A 95 15.48 -6.87 -6.27
CA TRP A 95 14.05 -6.68 -6.52
C TRP A 95 13.67 -5.20 -6.43
N ARG A 96 12.80 -4.75 -7.33
CA ARG A 96 12.17 -3.43 -7.31
C ARG A 96 10.70 -3.55 -7.75
N PRO A 97 9.83 -2.58 -7.47
CA PRO A 97 8.54 -2.54 -8.13
C PRO A 97 8.67 -2.52 -9.65
N GLY A 98 7.74 -3.20 -10.30
CA GLY A 98 7.54 -3.10 -11.74
C GLY A 98 7.02 -1.72 -12.13
N VAL A 99 7.38 -1.28 -13.31
CA VAL A 99 6.91 -0.06 -13.97
C VAL A 99 6.39 -0.42 -15.35
N GLU A 100 5.59 0.45 -15.97
CA GLU A 100 5.03 0.20 -17.30
C GLU A 100 6.08 -0.21 -18.34
N ASN A 101 7.29 0.37 -18.28
CA ASN A 101 8.35 0.02 -19.22
C ASN A 101 8.80 -1.44 -19.14
N ASP A 102 8.59 -2.12 -18.01
CA ASP A 102 8.91 -3.53 -17.86
C ASP A 102 7.95 -4.42 -18.67
N ALA A 103 6.69 -3.97 -18.87
CA ALA A 103 5.74 -4.67 -19.73
C ALA A 103 6.17 -4.69 -21.20
N TYR A 104 7.00 -3.73 -21.61
CA TYR A 104 7.42 -3.57 -23.00
C TYR A 104 8.82 -4.13 -23.27
N GLU A 105 9.50 -4.71 -22.28
CA GLU A 105 10.86 -5.22 -22.48
C GLU A 105 10.81 -6.43 -23.42
N GLY A 106 11.61 -6.40 -24.49
CA GLY A 106 11.62 -7.45 -25.52
C GLY A 106 10.49 -7.38 -26.56
N ALA A 107 9.46 -6.55 -26.37
CA ALA A 107 8.38 -6.39 -27.34
C ALA A 107 8.83 -5.66 -28.62
N THR A 108 8.24 -6.02 -29.77
CA THR A 108 8.37 -5.23 -31.01
C THR A 108 7.68 -3.88 -30.87
N ASN A 109 7.83 -2.98 -31.85
CA ASN A 109 7.15 -1.69 -31.83
C ASN A 109 5.62 -1.87 -31.87
N GLU A 110 5.13 -2.77 -32.71
CA GLU A 110 3.70 -3.09 -32.82
C GLU A 110 3.19 -3.69 -31.51
N GLY A 111 3.93 -4.65 -30.92
CA GLY A 111 3.58 -5.24 -29.64
C GLY A 111 3.55 -4.22 -28.50
N ARG A 112 4.49 -3.27 -28.49
CA ARG A 112 4.52 -2.17 -27.51
C ARG A 112 3.29 -1.26 -27.64
N GLU A 113 2.89 -0.89 -28.85
CA GLU A 113 1.69 -0.06 -29.05
C GLU A 113 0.41 -0.81 -28.68
N PHE A 114 0.33 -2.11 -28.97
CA PHE A 114 -0.75 -2.97 -28.51
C PHE A 114 -0.83 -2.99 -26.97
N LEU A 115 0.28 -3.29 -26.29
CA LEU A 115 0.32 -3.34 -24.82
C LEU A 115 0.00 -1.99 -24.17
N LYS A 116 0.44 -0.87 -24.75
CA LYS A 116 0.03 0.47 -24.30
C LYS A 116 -1.47 0.68 -24.43
N GLY A 117 -2.08 0.18 -25.50
CA GLY A 117 -3.54 0.22 -25.70
C GLY A 117 -4.27 -0.57 -24.62
N GLU A 118 -3.83 -1.81 -24.37
CA GLU A 118 -4.37 -2.68 -23.32
C GLU A 118 -4.26 -2.01 -21.95
N ILE A 119 -3.06 -1.58 -21.55
CA ILE A 119 -2.82 -0.93 -20.25
C ILE A 119 -3.69 0.32 -20.07
N LYS A 120 -3.87 1.13 -21.11
CA LYS A 120 -4.76 2.31 -21.06
C LYS A 120 -6.23 1.96 -20.91
N SER A 121 -6.64 0.77 -21.37
CA SER A 121 -8.02 0.29 -21.27
C SER A 121 -8.32 -0.40 -19.94
N MET A 122 -7.29 -0.79 -19.19
CA MET A 122 -7.45 -1.42 -17.89
C MET A 122 -8.07 -0.45 -16.87
N THR A 123 -8.93 -0.99 -16.02
CA THR A 123 -9.52 -0.25 -14.89
C THR A 123 -8.52 0.00 -13.76
N ASN A 124 -7.44 -0.78 -13.72
CA ASN A 124 -6.39 -0.72 -12.71
C ASN A 124 -4.99 -0.72 -13.35
N HIS A 125 -3.98 -0.30 -12.59
CA HIS A 125 -2.60 -0.33 -13.06
C HIS A 125 -2.08 -1.79 -13.12
N PRO A 126 -1.33 -2.19 -14.15
CA PRO A 126 -0.93 -3.60 -14.36
C PRO A 126 0.05 -4.14 -13.30
N PHE A 127 0.82 -3.26 -12.64
CA PHE A 127 1.81 -3.63 -11.63
C PHE A 127 1.37 -3.35 -10.18
N TYR A 128 0.17 -2.77 -9.98
CA TYR A 128 -0.27 -2.34 -8.66
C TYR A 128 -1.79 -2.24 -8.57
N VAL A 129 -2.35 -2.82 -7.50
CA VAL A 129 -3.77 -2.67 -7.14
C VAL A 129 -3.86 -2.48 -5.64
N ALA A 130 -4.73 -1.57 -5.21
CA ALA A 130 -5.18 -1.45 -3.83
C ALA A 130 -6.70 -1.62 -3.78
N ALA A 131 -7.15 -2.57 -2.97
CA ALA A 131 -8.55 -2.97 -2.82
C ALA A 131 -8.73 -3.82 -1.56
N ASP A 132 -9.96 -4.08 -1.13
CA ASP A 132 -10.25 -5.06 -0.07
C ASP A 132 -10.11 -6.50 -0.61
N LEU A 133 -8.86 -6.93 -0.86
CA LEU A 133 -8.53 -8.17 -1.56
C LEU A 133 -9.02 -9.41 -0.80
N ASN A 134 -8.98 -9.37 0.54
CA ASN A 134 -9.44 -10.47 1.39
C ASN A 134 -10.86 -10.30 1.97
N LYS A 135 -11.60 -9.25 1.58
CA LYS A 135 -13.00 -8.99 1.97
C LYS A 135 -13.19 -8.79 3.47
N ASN A 136 -12.23 -8.16 4.14
CA ASN A 136 -12.30 -7.85 5.57
C ASN A 136 -12.79 -6.41 5.87
N GLY A 137 -13.15 -5.64 4.85
CA GLY A 137 -13.60 -4.26 4.93
C GLY A 137 -12.46 -3.24 4.99
N LYS A 138 -11.21 -3.63 4.75
CA LYS A 138 -10.05 -2.75 4.76
C LYS A 138 -9.21 -2.95 3.51
N GLU A 139 -8.59 -1.86 3.05
CA GLU A 139 -7.80 -1.86 1.82
C GLU A 139 -6.44 -2.55 2.01
N ASP A 140 -6.28 -3.68 1.32
CA ASP A 140 -5.01 -4.37 1.10
C ASP A 140 -4.37 -3.82 -0.19
N PHE A 141 -3.11 -4.16 -0.44
CA PHE A 141 -2.51 -3.88 -1.76
C PHE A 141 -1.64 -5.02 -2.27
N ILE A 142 -1.63 -5.17 -3.59
CA ILE A 142 -0.74 -6.05 -4.34
C ILE A 142 0.20 -5.21 -5.19
N ILE A 143 1.44 -5.66 -5.27
CA ILE A 143 2.46 -5.09 -6.13
C ILE A 143 3.20 -6.19 -6.90
N MET A 144 3.45 -5.92 -8.18
CA MET A 144 4.34 -6.74 -8.99
C MET A 144 5.77 -6.19 -8.89
N LEU A 145 6.72 -7.09 -8.72
CA LEU A 145 8.14 -6.82 -8.55
C LEU A 145 8.90 -7.38 -9.75
N VAL A 146 9.98 -6.70 -10.11
CA VAL A 146 10.86 -7.06 -11.21
C VAL A 146 12.29 -7.16 -10.69
N LYS A 147 13.01 -8.19 -11.14
CA LYS A 147 14.45 -8.36 -10.92
C LYS A 147 15.13 -8.69 -12.25
N LYS A 148 16.11 -7.87 -12.62
CA LYS A 148 16.91 -8.12 -13.83
C LYS A 148 17.95 -9.21 -13.57
N VAL A 149 17.95 -10.25 -14.40
CA VAL A 149 18.90 -11.37 -14.35
C VAL A 149 19.54 -11.52 -15.74
N GLY A 150 20.67 -10.84 -15.93
CA GLY A 150 21.30 -10.75 -17.25
C GLY A 150 20.43 -9.94 -18.22
N LYS A 151 19.98 -10.59 -19.30
CA LYS A 151 19.09 -10.00 -20.32
C LYS A 151 17.61 -10.27 -20.08
N MET A 152 17.27 -11.04 -19.05
CA MET A 152 15.90 -11.42 -18.76
C MET A 152 15.40 -10.73 -17.50
N ASN A 153 14.09 -10.50 -17.42
CA ASN A 153 13.42 -10.10 -16.20
C ASN A 153 12.84 -11.33 -15.50
N LYS A 154 12.93 -11.34 -14.18
CA LYS A 154 12.12 -12.19 -13.32
C LYS A 154 11.05 -11.35 -12.68
N PHE A 155 9.86 -11.92 -12.59
CA PHE A 155 8.70 -11.27 -11.98
C PHE A 155 8.36 -11.97 -10.67
N ALA A 156 7.80 -11.21 -9.76
CA ALA A 156 7.22 -11.71 -8.53
C ALA A 156 6.02 -10.85 -8.17
N ILE A 157 5.17 -11.35 -7.29
CA ILE A 157 4.12 -10.54 -6.67
C ILE A 157 4.21 -10.61 -5.16
N ALA A 158 3.81 -9.53 -4.50
CA ALA A 158 3.67 -9.45 -3.06
C ALA A 158 2.32 -8.82 -2.71
N ILE A 159 1.59 -9.43 -1.78
CA ILE A 159 0.31 -8.91 -1.28
C ILE A 159 0.48 -8.57 0.20
N PHE A 160 0.11 -7.35 0.57
CA PHE A 160 0.17 -6.85 1.94
C PHE A 160 -1.24 -6.59 2.44
N ASN A 161 -1.61 -7.26 3.54
CA ASN A 161 -2.89 -7.02 4.18
C ASN A 161 -2.85 -5.71 5.00
N SER A 162 -4.02 -5.10 5.14
CA SER A 162 -4.40 -3.85 5.81
C SER A 162 -4.04 -3.64 7.30
N ALA A 163 -3.02 -4.31 7.84
CA ALA A 163 -2.54 -4.14 9.22
C ALA A 163 -1.14 -3.51 9.24
N TYR A 164 -1.03 -2.29 8.70
CA TYR A 164 0.24 -1.55 8.56
C TYR A 164 0.75 -0.94 9.88
N GLU A 165 0.41 -1.53 11.04
CA GLU A 165 0.87 -1.08 12.36
C GLU A 165 2.40 -1.07 12.47
N GLN A 166 3.06 -1.82 11.59
CA GLN A 166 4.51 -1.90 11.47
C GLN A 166 4.93 -1.28 10.14
N LEU A 167 6.01 -0.49 10.14
CA LEU A 167 6.61 0.09 8.93
C LEU A 167 7.33 -0.93 8.04
N LYS A 168 7.54 -2.17 8.55
CA LYS A 168 8.16 -3.28 7.83
C LYS A 168 7.31 -4.55 7.94
N PRO A 169 6.05 -4.53 7.47
CA PRO A 169 5.21 -5.71 7.50
C PRO A 169 5.74 -6.76 6.50
N ASN A 170 5.65 -8.03 6.84
CA ASN A 170 5.82 -9.10 5.87
C ASN A 170 4.57 -9.18 4.98
N PRO A 171 4.71 -9.44 3.68
CA PRO A 171 3.56 -9.67 2.83
C PRO A 171 2.80 -10.91 3.32
N ALA A 172 1.47 -10.84 3.25
CA ALA A 172 0.58 -11.97 3.49
C ALA A 172 0.74 -13.07 2.43
N PHE A 173 1.25 -12.71 1.24
CA PHE A 173 1.57 -13.64 0.16
C PHE A 173 2.72 -13.12 -0.69
N TYR A 174 3.64 -14.00 -1.07
CA TYR A 174 4.76 -13.69 -1.97
C TYR A 174 5.08 -14.91 -2.83
N THR A 175 5.21 -14.72 -4.14
CA THR A 175 5.68 -15.76 -5.07
C THR A 175 6.54 -15.15 -6.17
N GLU A 176 7.58 -15.89 -6.57
CA GLU A 176 8.42 -15.59 -7.75
C GLU A 176 7.97 -16.39 -8.99
N ASN A 177 6.90 -17.18 -8.87
CA ASN A 177 6.33 -17.96 -9.97
C ASN A 177 5.35 -17.12 -10.77
N VAL A 178 5.85 -16.01 -11.34
CA VAL A 178 5.10 -15.09 -12.20
C VAL A 178 5.77 -15.09 -13.56
N SER A 179 4.99 -15.35 -14.60
CA SER A 179 5.50 -15.45 -15.97
C SER A 179 5.78 -14.06 -16.53
N ASP A 180 6.67 -13.99 -17.53
CA ASP A 180 6.88 -12.76 -18.29
C ASP A 180 5.60 -12.38 -19.05
N GLY A 181 5.25 -11.09 -19.03
CA GLY A 181 4.04 -10.55 -19.65
C GLY A 181 2.73 -10.72 -18.86
N GLU A 182 2.74 -11.29 -17.65
CA GLU A 182 1.56 -11.31 -16.78
C GLU A 182 1.27 -9.93 -16.20
N PHE A 183 0.00 -9.52 -16.19
CA PHE A 183 -0.49 -8.31 -15.52
C PHE A 183 -1.44 -8.65 -14.38
N ILE A 184 -1.51 -7.76 -13.40
CA ILE A 184 -2.51 -7.81 -12.34
C ILE A 184 -3.82 -7.24 -12.86
N TYR A 185 -4.88 -8.04 -12.81
CA TYR A 185 -6.25 -7.61 -13.05
C TYR A 185 -7.07 -7.78 -11.77
N TRP A 186 -7.86 -6.77 -11.43
CA TRP A 186 -8.83 -6.84 -10.35
C TRP A 186 -10.23 -6.62 -10.91
N GLU A 187 -10.95 -7.71 -11.10
CA GLU A 187 -12.28 -7.71 -11.74
C GLU A 187 -13.24 -8.57 -10.91
N GLY A 188 -14.45 -8.07 -10.66
CA GLY A 188 -15.49 -8.88 -10.02
C GLY A 188 -15.19 -9.39 -8.61
N ASN A 189 -14.18 -8.83 -7.93
CA ASN A 189 -13.58 -9.28 -6.66
C ASN A 189 -12.60 -10.46 -6.77
N ASP A 190 -12.15 -10.78 -7.97
CA ASP A 190 -11.14 -11.79 -8.23
C ASP A 190 -9.84 -11.12 -8.67
N LEU A 191 -8.74 -11.61 -8.11
CA LEU A 191 -7.38 -11.16 -8.41
C LEU A 191 -6.76 -12.11 -9.42
N LEU A 192 -6.65 -11.65 -10.66
CA LEU A 192 -6.16 -12.44 -11.79
C LEU A 192 -4.74 -11.99 -12.15
N LEU A 193 -3.88 -12.96 -12.42
CA LEU A 193 -2.59 -12.77 -13.07
C LEU A 193 -2.63 -13.42 -14.43
N SER A 194 -2.73 -12.61 -15.48
CA SER A 194 -2.83 -13.13 -16.83
C SER A 194 -2.06 -12.26 -17.81
N PRO A 195 -1.51 -12.82 -18.89
CA PRO A 195 -1.23 -12.03 -20.08
C PRO A 195 -2.52 -11.40 -20.61
N PRO A 196 -2.44 -10.25 -21.30
CA PRO A 196 -3.57 -9.71 -22.05
C PRO A 196 -4.15 -10.78 -23.00
N ALA A 197 -5.47 -10.96 -22.96
CA ALA A 197 -6.22 -11.91 -23.79
C ALA A 197 -5.93 -13.42 -23.58
N SER A 198 -5.42 -13.84 -22.42
CA SER A 198 -5.23 -15.26 -22.07
C SER A 198 -5.91 -15.67 -20.76
N HIS A 199 -5.97 -16.99 -20.51
CA HIS A 199 -6.35 -17.54 -19.22
C HIS A 199 -5.16 -17.47 -18.26
N GLY A 200 -5.38 -16.84 -17.12
CA GLY A 200 -4.35 -16.58 -16.13
C GLY A 200 -4.37 -17.51 -14.93
N ALA A 201 -3.49 -17.22 -13.98
CA ALA A 201 -3.62 -17.70 -12.62
C ALA A 201 -4.61 -16.81 -11.83
N LEU A 202 -5.31 -17.44 -10.90
CA LEU A 202 -6.23 -16.80 -9.99
C LEU A 202 -5.64 -16.84 -8.59
N ILE A 203 -5.57 -15.68 -7.94
CA ILE A 203 -5.11 -15.56 -6.56
C ILE A 203 -6.32 -15.34 -5.67
N LYS A 204 -6.58 -16.28 -4.76
CA LYS A 204 -7.74 -16.22 -3.86
C LYS A 204 -7.31 -16.00 -2.42
N PRO A 205 -8.07 -15.23 -1.64
CA PRO A 205 -7.92 -15.20 -0.19
C PRO A 205 -8.06 -16.59 0.43
N HIS A 206 -7.21 -16.90 1.39
CA HIS A 206 -7.27 -18.13 2.19
C HIS A 206 -6.90 -17.82 3.64
N GLY A 207 -7.91 -17.57 4.47
CA GLY A 207 -7.71 -17.12 5.85
C GLY A 207 -7.01 -15.75 5.89
N LYS A 208 -5.79 -15.72 6.45
CA LYS A 208 -4.95 -14.50 6.52
C LYS A 208 -3.92 -14.39 5.39
N SER A 209 -3.92 -15.33 4.44
CA SER A 209 -2.98 -15.40 3.32
C SER A 209 -3.76 -15.55 2.01
N TYR A 210 -3.06 -15.92 0.94
CA TYR A 210 -3.62 -16.13 -0.38
C TYR A 210 -3.11 -17.45 -0.96
N VAL A 211 -3.88 -18.05 -1.85
CA VAL A 211 -3.49 -19.25 -2.59
C VAL A 211 -3.46 -18.93 -4.07
N PHE A 212 -2.45 -19.48 -4.74
CA PHE A 212 -2.27 -19.38 -6.18
C PHE A 212 -2.92 -20.61 -6.83
N GLN A 213 -3.92 -20.39 -7.68
CA GLN A 213 -4.62 -21.43 -8.42
C GLN A 213 -4.42 -21.16 -9.91
N PHE A 214 -3.79 -22.08 -10.64
CA PHE A 214 -3.86 -22.03 -12.09
C PHE A 214 -5.31 -22.25 -12.50
N ALA A 215 -5.83 -21.47 -13.45
CA ALA A 215 -7.09 -21.82 -14.08
C ALA A 215 -6.91 -23.22 -14.67
N SER A 216 -7.56 -24.22 -14.07
CA SER A 216 -7.71 -25.51 -14.74
C SER A 216 -8.51 -25.21 -16.01
N GLU A 217 -7.97 -25.57 -17.16
CA GLU A 217 -8.79 -25.74 -18.36
C GLU A 217 -9.94 -26.65 -17.92
N GLU A 218 -11.15 -26.11 -17.77
CA GLU A 218 -12.32 -26.91 -17.44
C GLU A 218 -12.44 -27.99 -18.53
N GLU A 219 -12.37 -29.26 -18.14
CA GLU A 219 -12.71 -30.43 -18.97
C GLU A 219 -14.17 -30.36 -19.44
#